data_AF-U2TF32-F1
#
_entry.id   AF-U2TF32-F1
#
_cell.length_a   1.000
_cell.length_b   1.000
_cell.length_c   1.000
_cell.angle_alpha   90.00
_cell.angle_beta   90.00
_cell.angle_gamma   90.00
#
_symmetry.space_group_name_H-M   'P 1'
#
loop_
_entity.id
_entity.type
_entity.pdbx_description
1 polymer ?
#
loop_
_entity_poly.entity_id
_entity_poly.type
_entity_poly.pdbx_seq_one_letter_code
_entity_poly.pdbx_strand_id
1 'polypeptide(L)'
;MEPDHCALIDEVLRRYPSALVVSNAKTFQMIEQFFYALPEERRLLVKEGDELSLGKHKLGFYFAPMVHWPEVMFTYDETEKILFTADAFGVFGCNNGNLFADELDCRAKDFVDDARRYYTNIVGKYGAQTQNAMKKAAKLSIRMLCPLHGPVWRKEEDLSFILGLYDSWSRYEAEERGVTFFYNSVYGNTDSAVNSLCMRLGERGIRNIRAFDVSKTEQSFCISECFRVTNLVFAGTTYNNGLFPKMEDLLLDMKALSVQNKKVSLIENGSWAPQSGRLMKEYFDSMKGIEYVGDLLTIRSAAFSEEAMEKLADAIASSVKEEKKD
;
A
#
# COMPACT_ATOMS: atom_id res chain seq x y z
N MET A 1 -10.88 -16.09 1.34
CA MET A 1 -12.12 -16.36 0.58
C MET A 1 -12.30 -15.37 -0.56
N GLU A 2 -11.30 -14.53 -0.81
CA GLU A 2 -11.20 -13.86 -2.10
C GLU A 2 -11.10 -14.92 -3.22
N PRO A 3 -11.84 -14.75 -4.34
CA PRO A 3 -11.99 -15.81 -5.33
C PRO A 3 -10.70 -16.31 -5.98
N ASP A 4 -9.64 -15.51 -6.05
CA ASP A 4 -8.36 -15.94 -6.62
C ASP A 4 -7.69 -17.07 -5.81
N HIS A 5 -8.00 -17.21 -4.52
CA HIS A 5 -7.47 -18.30 -3.67
C HIS A 5 -8.42 -19.48 -3.51
N CYS A 6 -9.72 -19.28 -3.78
CA CYS A 6 -10.74 -20.28 -3.44
C CYS A 6 -11.75 -20.61 -4.55
N ALA A 7 -11.66 -20.01 -5.75
CA ALA A 7 -12.60 -20.27 -6.85
C ALA A 7 -12.75 -21.76 -7.23
N LEU A 8 -11.71 -22.57 -6.98
CA LEU A 8 -11.71 -24.00 -7.27
C LEU A 8 -12.06 -24.88 -6.06
N ILE A 9 -12.49 -24.33 -4.93
CA ILE A 9 -12.79 -25.11 -3.73
C ILE A 9 -13.83 -26.21 -4.01
N ASP A 10 -14.89 -25.90 -4.76
CA ASP A 10 -15.90 -26.88 -5.13
C ASP A 10 -15.33 -28.02 -5.99
N GLU A 11 -14.51 -27.69 -6.99
CA GLU A 11 -13.85 -28.67 -7.85
C GLU A 11 -12.94 -29.61 -7.04
N VAL A 12 -12.16 -29.06 -6.11
CA VAL A 12 -11.31 -29.83 -5.19
C VAL A 12 -12.18 -30.75 -4.32
N LEU A 13 -13.25 -30.24 -3.73
CA LEU A 13 -14.10 -31.02 -2.83
C LEU A 13 -14.93 -32.10 -3.54
N ARG A 14 -15.22 -31.94 -4.84
CA ARG A 14 -15.80 -32.99 -5.69
C ARG A 14 -14.80 -34.10 -6.02
N ARG A 15 -13.53 -33.76 -6.27
CA ARG A 15 -12.47 -34.74 -6.57
C ARG A 15 -12.00 -35.50 -5.33
N TYR A 16 -12.04 -34.85 -4.17
CA TYR A 16 -11.61 -35.42 -2.89
C TYR A 16 -12.80 -35.45 -1.92
N PRO A 17 -13.73 -36.41 -2.05
CA PRO A 17 -14.97 -36.42 -1.29
C PRO A 17 -14.78 -36.62 0.21
N SER A 18 -13.66 -37.22 0.64
CA SER A 18 -13.29 -37.39 2.05
C SER A 18 -12.52 -36.19 2.64
N ALA A 19 -12.20 -35.17 1.84
CA ALA A 19 -11.49 -34.00 2.34
C ALA A 19 -12.40 -33.14 3.23
N LEU A 20 -11.83 -32.70 4.35
CA LEU A 20 -12.42 -31.72 5.26
C LEU A 20 -11.86 -30.33 4.95
N VAL A 21 -12.72 -29.32 4.94
CA VAL A 21 -12.29 -27.92 4.92
C VAL A 21 -12.00 -27.51 6.35
N VAL A 22 -10.75 -27.13 6.63
CA VAL A 22 -10.32 -26.61 7.94
C VAL A 22 -10.32 -25.09 7.88
N SER A 23 -11.22 -24.44 8.63
CA SER A 23 -11.25 -22.97 8.65
C SER A 23 -12.02 -22.40 9.83
N ASN A 24 -12.11 -21.07 9.89
CA ASN A 24 -12.84 -20.37 10.93
C ASN A 24 -14.30 -20.09 10.55
N ALA A 25 -15.09 -19.61 11.52
CA ALA A 25 -16.51 -19.36 11.36
C ALA A 25 -16.82 -18.33 10.25
N LYS A 26 -15.98 -17.31 10.07
CA LYS A 26 -16.17 -16.29 9.04
C LYS A 26 -15.90 -16.87 7.64
N THR A 27 -14.89 -17.73 7.49
CA THR A 27 -14.63 -18.43 6.23
C THR A 27 -15.82 -19.30 5.83
N PHE A 28 -16.39 -20.10 6.74
CA PHE A 28 -17.57 -20.92 6.41
C PHE A 28 -18.79 -20.07 6.05
N GLN A 29 -19.01 -18.96 6.76
CA GLN A 29 -20.05 -18.00 6.38
C GLN A 29 -19.86 -17.50 4.94
N MET A 30 -18.61 -17.21 4.51
CA MET A 30 -18.33 -16.75 3.16
C MET A 30 -18.37 -17.85 2.10
N ILE A 31 -17.98 -19.08 2.44
CA ILE A 31 -18.14 -20.24 1.54
C ILE A 31 -19.62 -20.41 1.16
N GLU A 32 -20.52 -20.27 2.14
CA GLU A 32 -21.97 -20.31 1.90
C GLU A 32 -22.47 -19.20 0.98
N GLN A 33 -21.83 -18.02 1.01
CA GLN A 33 -22.20 -16.87 0.18
C GLN A 33 -21.69 -16.98 -1.26
N PHE A 34 -20.44 -17.42 -1.45
CA PHE A 34 -19.84 -17.54 -2.78
C PHE A 34 -20.20 -18.84 -3.50
N PHE A 35 -20.47 -19.90 -2.75
CA PHE A 35 -20.68 -21.25 -3.29
C PHE A 35 -21.97 -21.86 -2.73
N TYR A 36 -21.85 -22.83 -1.82
CA TYR A 36 -22.96 -23.50 -1.16
C TYR A 36 -22.55 -23.90 0.25
N ALA A 37 -23.54 -24.18 1.10
CA ALA A 37 -23.31 -24.72 2.42
C ALA A 37 -22.66 -26.11 2.34
N LEU A 38 -21.41 -26.19 2.79
CA LEU A 38 -20.76 -27.49 2.98
C LEU A 38 -21.51 -28.30 4.05
N PRO A 39 -21.66 -29.62 3.90
CA PRO A 39 -22.17 -30.46 4.98
C PRO A 39 -21.32 -30.31 6.26
N GLU A 40 -21.92 -30.41 7.44
CA GLU A 40 -21.24 -30.19 8.73
C GLU A 40 -20.07 -31.17 8.91
N GLU A 41 -20.24 -32.41 8.49
CA GLU A 41 -19.22 -33.46 8.50
C GLU A 41 -18.01 -33.17 7.59
N ARG A 42 -18.12 -32.19 6.68
CA ARG A 42 -17.03 -31.72 5.81
C ARG A 42 -16.34 -30.46 6.34
N ARG A 43 -16.78 -29.94 7.49
CA ARG A 43 -16.25 -28.73 8.11
C ARG A 43 -15.45 -29.10 9.36
N LEU A 44 -14.22 -28.62 9.44
CA LEU A 44 -13.46 -28.61 10.67
C LEU A 44 -13.30 -27.14 11.10
N LEU A 45 -14.09 -26.74 12.10
CA LEU A 45 -14.07 -25.40 12.64
C LEU A 45 -12.89 -25.22 13.60
N VAL A 46 -12.04 -24.24 13.32
CA VAL A 46 -10.93 -23.84 14.19
C VAL A 46 -11.15 -22.44 14.76
N LYS A 47 -10.61 -22.20 15.95
CA LYS A 47 -10.55 -20.92 16.66
C LYS A 47 -9.10 -20.44 16.73
N GLU A 48 -8.91 -19.18 17.15
CA GLU A 48 -7.59 -18.62 17.43
C GLU A 48 -6.86 -19.50 18.46
N GLY A 49 -5.64 -19.93 18.12
CA GLY A 49 -4.79 -20.75 18.98
C GLY A 49 -5.13 -22.24 18.98
N ASP A 50 -6.15 -22.67 18.24
CA ASP A 50 -6.41 -24.09 18.05
C ASP A 50 -5.26 -24.75 17.27
N GLU A 51 -5.13 -26.06 17.46
CA GLU A 51 -4.10 -26.88 16.85
C GLU A 51 -4.71 -28.08 16.13
N LEU A 52 -4.08 -28.51 15.03
CA LEU A 52 -4.47 -29.69 14.26
C LEU A 52 -3.24 -30.57 14.00
N SER A 53 -3.27 -31.80 14.51
CA SER A 53 -2.25 -32.80 14.19
C SER A 53 -2.58 -33.51 12.88
N LEU A 54 -1.60 -33.56 11.98
CA LEU A 54 -1.62 -34.31 10.71
C LEU A 54 -0.69 -35.52 10.77
N GLY A 55 -0.39 -36.03 11.97
CA GLY A 55 0.60 -37.08 12.21
C GLY A 55 1.97 -36.48 12.50
N LYS A 56 2.84 -36.40 11.48
CA LYS A 56 4.17 -35.77 11.64
C LYS A 56 4.06 -34.27 11.90
N HIS A 57 3.20 -33.60 11.14
CA HIS A 57 3.05 -32.14 11.19
C HIS A 57 1.97 -31.74 12.19
N LYS A 58 2.18 -30.61 12.85
CA LYS A 58 1.24 -29.98 13.77
C LYS A 58 1.01 -28.55 13.35
N LEU A 59 -0.23 -28.23 13.01
CA LEU A 59 -0.64 -26.90 12.55
C LEU A 59 -1.25 -26.12 13.71
N GLY A 60 -0.89 -24.85 13.87
CA GLY A 60 -1.56 -23.89 14.74
C GLY A 60 -2.23 -22.77 13.94
N PHE A 61 -3.37 -22.27 14.39
CA PHE A 61 -4.16 -21.26 13.68
C PHE A 61 -4.13 -19.90 14.38
N TYR A 62 -3.72 -18.85 13.67
CA TYR A 62 -3.56 -17.49 14.21
C TYR A 62 -4.38 -16.52 13.37
N PHE A 63 -5.47 -15.96 13.89
CA PHE A 63 -6.34 -15.11 13.08
C PHE A 63 -5.70 -13.74 12.84
N ALA A 64 -5.81 -13.28 11.60
CA ALA A 64 -5.32 -11.99 11.14
C ALA A 64 -6.44 -11.26 10.40
N PRO A 65 -7.58 -10.99 11.07
CA PRO A 65 -8.75 -10.40 10.41
C PRO A 65 -8.41 -9.00 9.88
N MET A 66 -8.93 -8.69 8.70
CA MET A 66 -8.63 -7.49 7.93
C MET A 66 -7.14 -7.38 7.53
N VAL A 67 -6.47 -8.51 7.30
CA VAL A 67 -5.18 -8.56 6.59
C VAL A 67 -5.33 -9.39 5.30
N HIS A 68 -6.18 -9.04 4.34
CA HIS A 68 -7.02 -7.83 4.27
C HIS A 68 -8.54 -8.10 4.37
N TRP A 69 -8.96 -9.37 4.37
CA TRP A 69 -10.36 -9.77 4.52
C TRP A 69 -10.68 -10.21 5.97
N PRO A 70 -11.96 -10.15 6.41
CA PRO A 70 -12.33 -10.42 7.81
C PRO A 70 -12.13 -11.88 8.25
N GLU A 71 -12.09 -12.84 7.33
CA GLU A 71 -11.87 -14.26 7.60
C GLU A 71 -10.41 -14.68 7.63
N VAL A 72 -9.48 -13.79 7.30
CA VAL A 72 -8.08 -14.17 7.17
C VAL A 72 -7.54 -14.75 8.48
N MET A 73 -6.88 -15.90 8.35
CA MET A 73 -6.09 -16.54 9.39
C MET A 73 -4.79 -17.06 8.81
N PHE A 74 -3.72 -16.98 9.59
CA PHE A 74 -2.46 -17.62 9.29
C PHE A 74 -2.48 -19.05 9.82
N THR A 75 -1.78 -19.94 9.12
CA THR A 75 -1.56 -21.32 9.54
C THR A 75 -0.07 -21.49 9.78
N TYR A 76 0.31 -21.98 10.95
CA TYR A 76 1.69 -22.19 11.33
C TYR A 76 1.97 -23.68 11.46
N ASP A 77 2.90 -24.21 10.69
CA ASP A 77 3.45 -25.54 10.90
C ASP A 77 4.53 -25.47 11.97
N GLU A 78 4.19 -25.94 13.17
CA GLU A 78 5.10 -25.98 14.32
C GLU A 78 6.30 -26.91 14.09
N THR A 79 6.17 -27.89 13.20
CA THR A 79 7.18 -28.93 12.97
C THR A 79 8.32 -28.39 12.11
N GLU A 80 7.97 -27.77 10.98
CA GLU A 80 8.94 -27.23 10.03
C GLU A 80 9.17 -25.72 10.20
N LYS A 81 8.46 -25.08 11.13
CA LYS A 81 8.57 -23.64 11.44
C LYS A 81 8.16 -22.75 10.26
N ILE A 82 7.09 -23.13 9.57
CA ILE A 82 6.57 -22.44 8.37
C ILE A 82 5.29 -21.70 8.72
N LEU A 83 5.18 -20.42 8.36
CA LEU A 83 3.96 -19.65 8.50
C LEU A 83 3.36 -19.38 7.10
N PHE A 84 2.15 -19.88 6.87
CA PHE A 84 1.33 -19.58 5.70
C PHE A 84 0.50 -18.32 6.01
N THR A 85 0.72 -17.25 5.24
CA THR A 85 0.34 -15.89 5.63
C THR A 85 -0.81 -15.27 4.84
N ALA A 86 -1.54 -16.09 4.06
CA ALA A 86 -2.53 -15.58 3.12
C ALA A 86 -1.92 -14.48 2.23
N ASP A 87 -2.58 -13.33 2.09
CA ASP A 87 -2.07 -12.18 1.34
C ASP A 87 -0.93 -11.42 2.01
N ALA A 88 -0.75 -11.57 3.32
CA ALA A 88 0.33 -10.86 4.00
C ALA A 88 1.70 -11.32 3.47
N PHE A 89 2.60 -10.35 3.27
CA PHE A 89 3.93 -10.51 2.68
C PHE A 89 3.95 -10.86 1.20
N GLY A 90 2.82 -10.62 0.50
CA GLY A 90 2.73 -10.75 -0.95
C GLY A 90 3.48 -9.64 -1.71
N VAL A 91 3.76 -9.93 -2.98
CA VAL A 91 4.41 -9.03 -3.94
C VAL A 91 3.72 -9.17 -5.30
N PHE A 92 3.49 -8.05 -5.99
CA PHE A 92 2.97 -8.10 -7.36
C PHE A 92 4.04 -8.58 -8.34
N GLY A 93 3.60 -9.26 -9.41
CA GLY A 93 4.48 -9.70 -10.49
C GLY A 93 4.64 -11.21 -10.55
N CYS A 94 5.36 -11.65 -11.57
CA CYS A 94 5.70 -13.06 -11.76
C CYS A 94 7.11 -13.30 -11.23
N ASN A 95 7.28 -14.40 -10.50
CA ASN A 95 8.57 -14.87 -10.01
C ASN A 95 9.51 -15.38 -11.13
N ASN A 96 9.04 -15.42 -12.39
CA ASN A 96 9.81 -15.80 -13.58
C ASN A 96 10.57 -17.14 -13.46
N GLY A 97 10.00 -18.09 -12.71
CA GLY A 97 10.56 -19.42 -12.48
C GLY A 97 11.30 -19.62 -11.16
N ASN A 98 11.58 -18.54 -10.41
CA ASN A 98 12.32 -18.58 -9.15
C ASN A 98 11.38 -18.53 -7.94
N LEU A 99 11.21 -19.64 -7.21
CA LEU A 99 10.18 -19.70 -6.16
C LEU A 99 10.57 -18.92 -4.90
N PHE A 100 11.86 -18.85 -4.59
CA PHE A 100 12.33 -18.34 -3.30
C PHE A 100 12.91 -16.94 -3.41
N ALA A 101 12.75 -16.13 -2.36
CA ALA A 101 13.25 -14.76 -2.32
C ALA A 101 14.78 -14.68 -2.52
N ASP A 102 15.52 -15.68 -2.05
CA ASP A 102 16.99 -15.79 -2.21
C ASP A 102 17.44 -16.15 -3.64
N GLU A 103 16.50 -16.49 -4.53
CA GLU A 103 16.74 -16.70 -5.96
C GLU A 103 16.40 -15.46 -6.80
N LEU A 104 15.93 -14.39 -6.14
CA LEU A 104 15.53 -13.12 -6.73
C LEU A 104 16.42 -11.99 -6.19
N ASP A 105 16.57 -10.91 -6.95
CA ASP A 105 17.10 -9.66 -6.40
C ASP A 105 15.99 -8.90 -5.66
N CYS A 106 15.61 -9.44 -4.50
CA CYS A 106 14.53 -8.91 -3.67
C CYS A 106 14.85 -7.56 -3.00
N ARG A 107 16.07 -7.05 -3.18
CA ARG A 107 16.49 -5.70 -2.74
C ARG A 107 16.53 -4.72 -3.90
N ALA A 108 16.37 -5.18 -5.14
CA ALA A 108 16.26 -4.32 -6.29
C ALA A 108 15.07 -3.37 -6.15
N LYS A 109 15.25 -2.14 -6.65
CA LYS A 109 14.27 -1.06 -6.50
C LYS A 109 12.91 -1.43 -7.09
N ASP A 110 12.88 -2.10 -8.23
CA ASP A 110 11.65 -2.56 -8.89
C ASP A 110 10.90 -3.59 -8.04
N PHE A 111 11.60 -4.55 -7.44
CA PHE A 111 11.00 -5.50 -6.51
C PHE A 111 10.38 -4.80 -5.31
N VAL A 112 11.10 -3.86 -4.68
CA VAL A 112 10.59 -3.10 -3.53
C VAL A 112 9.41 -2.21 -3.93
N ASP A 113 9.46 -1.57 -5.10
CA ASP A 113 8.36 -0.78 -5.64
C ASP A 113 7.09 -1.65 -5.82
N ASP A 114 7.22 -2.88 -6.31
CA ASP A 114 6.10 -3.83 -6.48
C ASP A 114 5.61 -4.43 -5.14
N ALA A 115 6.50 -4.70 -4.19
CA ALA A 115 6.14 -5.13 -2.84
C ALA A 115 5.38 -4.03 -2.09
N ARG A 116 5.85 -2.78 -2.18
CA ARG A 116 5.14 -1.61 -1.65
C ARG A 116 3.80 -1.47 -2.33
N ARG A 117 3.74 -1.56 -3.66
CA ARG A 117 2.49 -1.46 -4.43
C ARG A 117 1.47 -2.53 -4.01
N TYR A 118 1.90 -3.76 -3.78
CA TYR A 118 1.06 -4.82 -3.25
C TYR A 118 0.51 -4.44 -1.87
N TYR A 119 1.40 -4.12 -0.92
CA TYR A 119 0.99 -3.77 0.43
C TYR A 119 0.02 -2.58 0.43
N THR A 120 0.35 -1.46 -0.20
CA THR A 120 -0.42 -0.22 -0.09
C THR A 120 -1.80 -0.29 -0.73
N ASN A 121 -1.97 -1.10 -1.77
CA ASN A 121 -3.23 -1.20 -2.51
C ASN A 121 -4.14 -2.34 -2.01
N ILE A 122 -3.59 -3.35 -1.35
CA ILE A 122 -4.35 -4.52 -0.90
C ILE A 122 -4.51 -4.52 0.63
N VAL A 123 -3.41 -4.38 1.36
CA VAL A 123 -3.35 -4.56 2.82
C VAL A 123 -3.35 -3.23 3.58
N GLY A 124 -2.80 -2.18 2.99
CA GLY A 124 -2.29 -0.98 3.66
C GLY A 124 -3.33 -0.13 4.36
N LYS A 125 -4.61 -0.29 4.03
CA LYS A 125 -5.72 0.33 4.76
C LYS A 125 -5.78 -0.13 6.23
N TYR A 126 -5.34 -1.34 6.51
CA TYR A 126 -5.49 -2.01 7.80
C TYR A 126 -4.16 -2.10 8.57
N GLY A 127 -3.43 -0.97 8.65
CA GLY A 127 -2.13 -0.93 9.32
C GLY A 127 -2.16 -1.41 10.78
N ALA A 128 -3.18 -1.04 11.55
CA ALA A 128 -3.33 -1.50 12.94
C ALA A 128 -3.53 -3.03 13.05
N GLN A 129 -4.28 -3.62 12.12
CA GLN A 129 -4.52 -5.05 12.06
C GLN A 129 -3.27 -5.80 11.62
N THR A 130 -2.53 -5.25 10.64
CA THR A 130 -1.21 -5.75 10.25
C THR A 130 -0.24 -5.77 11.43
N GLN A 131 -0.14 -4.67 12.18
CA GLN A 131 0.67 -4.59 13.40
C GLN A 131 0.28 -5.63 14.46
N ASN A 132 -1.02 -5.88 14.64
CA ASN A 132 -1.49 -6.89 15.58
C ASN A 132 -1.16 -8.31 15.10
N ALA A 133 -1.30 -8.60 13.81
CA ALA A 133 -0.93 -9.88 13.23
C ALA A 133 0.58 -10.13 13.34
N MET A 134 1.41 -9.12 13.06
CA MET A 134 2.87 -9.21 13.23
C MET A 134 3.28 -9.43 14.69
N LYS A 135 2.64 -8.77 15.66
CA LYS A 135 2.88 -9.01 17.10
C LYS A 135 2.57 -10.44 17.54
N LYS A 136 1.58 -11.10 16.92
CA LYS A 136 1.29 -12.51 17.16
C LYS A 136 2.37 -13.39 16.52
N ALA A 137 2.69 -13.13 15.25
CA ALA A 137 3.71 -13.87 14.51
C ALA A 137 5.10 -13.80 15.16
N ALA A 138 5.45 -12.66 15.77
CA ALA A 138 6.71 -12.46 16.49
C ALA A 138 6.91 -13.39 17.71
N LYS A 139 5.85 -14.06 18.19
CA LYS A 139 5.94 -15.07 19.26
C LYS A 139 6.27 -16.46 18.75
N LEU A 140 6.28 -16.64 17.42
CA LEU A 140 6.55 -17.92 16.76
C LEU A 140 8.00 -17.97 16.30
N SER A 141 8.59 -19.16 16.32
CA SER A 141 9.86 -19.40 15.64
C SER A 141 9.57 -19.63 14.16
N ILE A 142 9.83 -18.64 13.32
CA ILE A 142 9.51 -18.70 11.88
C ILE A 142 10.80 -18.85 11.10
N ARG A 143 10.92 -19.95 10.37
CA ARG A 143 12.01 -20.21 9.40
C ARG A 143 11.59 -19.84 7.98
N MET A 144 10.28 -19.83 7.70
CA MET A 144 9.77 -19.60 6.35
C MET A 144 8.41 -18.90 6.38
N LEU A 145 8.23 -17.88 5.54
CA LEU A 145 6.94 -17.26 5.23
C LEU A 145 6.49 -17.69 3.83
N CYS A 146 5.27 -18.20 3.75
CA CYS A 146 4.64 -18.63 2.51
C CYS A 146 3.39 -17.77 2.24
N PRO A 147 3.54 -16.62 1.56
CA PRO A 147 2.40 -15.82 1.08
C PRO A 147 1.71 -16.51 -0.10
N LEU A 148 0.49 -16.09 -0.41
CA LEU A 148 -0.27 -16.56 -1.58
C LEU A 148 0.25 -15.97 -2.90
N HIS A 149 0.93 -14.82 -2.84
CA HIS A 149 1.46 -14.10 -4.00
C HIS A 149 2.94 -13.76 -3.81
N GLY A 150 3.73 -13.79 -4.88
CA GLY A 150 5.15 -13.48 -4.83
C GLY A 150 6.02 -14.65 -4.34
N PRO A 151 7.24 -14.38 -3.86
CA PRO A 151 8.19 -15.43 -3.49
C PRO A 151 7.97 -15.97 -2.07
N VAL A 152 8.53 -17.16 -1.83
CA VAL A 152 8.65 -17.73 -0.48
C VAL A 152 9.89 -17.16 0.21
N TRP A 153 9.73 -16.69 1.44
CA TRP A 153 10.81 -16.09 2.24
C TRP A 153 11.40 -17.14 3.18
N ARG A 154 12.69 -17.47 3.07
CA ARG A 154 13.31 -18.55 3.88
C ARG A 154 14.72 -18.28 4.43
N LYS A 155 15.35 -17.18 4.03
CA LYS A 155 16.62 -16.71 4.63
C LYS A 155 16.30 -15.70 5.72
N GLU A 156 17.08 -15.71 6.79
CA GLU A 156 16.87 -14.82 7.94
C GLU A 156 16.95 -13.34 7.52
N GLU A 157 17.89 -12.98 6.65
CA GLU A 157 18.01 -11.63 6.11
C GLU A 157 16.81 -11.22 5.23
N ASP A 158 16.18 -12.17 4.53
CA ASP A 158 15.01 -11.93 3.67
C ASP A 158 13.74 -11.76 4.50
N LEU A 159 13.58 -12.60 5.52
CA LEU A 159 12.52 -12.49 6.52
C LEU A 159 12.58 -11.15 7.23
N SER A 160 13.75 -10.80 7.77
CA SER A 160 13.96 -9.52 8.46
C SER A 160 13.65 -8.33 7.57
N PHE A 161 14.04 -8.41 6.28
CA PHE A 161 13.79 -7.36 5.30
C PHE A 161 12.29 -7.12 5.06
N ILE A 162 11.54 -8.16 4.66
CA ILE A 162 10.10 -7.99 4.36
C ILE A 162 9.28 -7.63 5.61
N LEU A 163 9.66 -8.17 6.78
CA LEU A 163 9.02 -7.82 8.05
C LEU A 163 9.28 -6.35 8.41
N GLY A 164 10.49 -5.83 8.19
CA GLY A 164 10.81 -4.42 8.42
C GLY A 164 10.03 -3.47 7.51
N LEU A 165 9.86 -3.83 6.23
CA LEU A 165 9.02 -3.09 5.30
C LEU A 165 7.55 -3.05 5.77
N TYR A 166 6.97 -4.20 6.09
CA TYR A 166 5.60 -4.28 6.60
C TYR A 166 5.42 -3.52 7.91
N ASP A 167 6.41 -3.55 8.82
CA ASP A 167 6.37 -2.79 10.07
C ASP A 167 6.28 -1.29 9.79
N SER A 168 7.15 -0.79 8.91
CA SER A 168 7.23 0.63 8.54
C SER A 168 5.94 1.08 7.84
N TRP A 169 5.51 0.33 6.81
CA TRP A 169 4.33 0.68 6.02
C TRP A 169 3.04 0.63 6.84
N SER A 170 2.90 -0.32 7.76
CA SER A 170 1.71 -0.42 8.63
C SER A 170 1.63 0.66 9.71
N ARG A 171 2.76 1.34 10.00
CA ARG A 171 2.81 2.57 10.81
C ARG A 171 2.65 3.84 9.97
N TYR A 172 2.52 3.71 8.65
CA TYR A 172 2.54 4.82 7.67
C TYR A 172 3.83 5.63 7.71
N GLU A 173 4.92 5.01 8.14
CA GLU A 173 6.25 5.59 8.13
C GLU A 173 6.80 5.54 6.70
N ALA A 174 7.35 6.66 6.24
CA ALA A 174 7.97 6.75 4.94
C ALA A 174 9.29 5.99 4.94
N GLU A 175 9.55 5.25 3.86
CA GLU A 175 10.82 4.53 3.66
C GLU A 175 12.02 5.49 3.64
N GLU A 176 11.82 6.66 3.03
CA GLU A 176 12.90 7.61 2.81
C GLU A 176 12.40 9.05 2.76
N ARG A 177 13.35 9.97 2.93
CA ARG A 177 13.10 11.40 2.76
C ARG A 177 13.20 11.77 1.29
N GLY A 178 12.20 12.48 0.80
CA GLY A 178 12.11 12.86 -0.60
C GLY A 178 10.79 13.56 -0.88
N VAL A 179 10.57 13.87 -2.14
CA VAL A 179 9.35 14.52 -2.62
C VAL A 179 8.77 13.74 -3.78
N THR A 180 7.47 13.46 -3.71
CA THR A 180 6.72 12.93 -4.85
C THR A 180 5.72 13.97 -5.33
N PHE A 181 5.74 14.25 -6.64
CA PHE A 181 4.79 15.12 -7.31
C PHE A 181 3.71 14.27 -8.00
N PHE A 182 2.46 14.63 -7.78
CA PHE A 182 1.31 14.14 -8.55
C PHE A 182 0.67 15.33 -9.25
N TYR A 183 0.63 15.29 -10.57
CA TYR A 183 0.12 16.42 -11.34
C TYR A 183 -0.67 15.98 -12.56
N ASN A 184 -1.48 16.88 -13.10
CA ASN A 184 -2.05 16.74 -14.42
C ASN A 184 -1.80 18.03 -15.21
N SER A 185 -1.61 17.93 -16.53
CA SER A 185 -1.43 19.11 -17.38
C SER A 185 -2.14 18.98 -18.71
N VAL A 186 -3.13 19.86 -18.94
CA VAL A 186 -3.90 19.88 -20.20
C VAL A 186 -3.11 20.52 -21.34
N TYR A 187 -2.42 21.63 -21.06
CA TYR A 187 -1.69 22.43 -22.05
C TYR A 187 -0.18 22.54 -21.76
N GLY A 188 0.35 21.75 -20.84
CA GLY A 188 1.79 21.74 -20.48
C GLY A 188 2.23 22.80 -19.46
N ASN A 189 1.37 23.76 -19.09
CA ASN A 189 1.76 24.82 -18.14
C ASN A 189 1.94 24.31 -16.70
N THR A 190 1.07 23.40 -16.24
CA THR A 190 1.26 22.74 -14.92
C THR A 190 2.54 21.90 -14.92
N ASP A 191 2.79 21.16 -16.00
CA ASP A 191 4.00 20.34 -16.15
C ASP A 191 5.27 21.20 -16.10
N SER A 192 5.26 22.33 -16.81
CA SER A 192 6.37 23.31 -16.79
C SER A 192 6.64 23.85 -15.38
N ALA A 193 5.59 24.18 -14.62
CA ALA A 193 5.73 24.67 -13.25
C ALA A 193 6.24 23.57 -12.29
N VAL A 194 5.76 22.32 -12.44
CA VAL A 194 6.25 21.17 -11.68
C VAL A 194 7.73 20.92 -11.96
N ASN A 195 8.14 20.93 -13.23
CA ASN A 195 9.55 20.78 -13.60
C ASN A 195 10.43 21.90 -13.03
N SER A 196 9.97 23.15 -13.06
CA SER A 196 10.67 24.28 -12.43
C SER A 196 10.84 24.07 -10.92
N LEU A 197 9.79 23.65 -10.21
CA LEU A 197 9.85 23.37 -8.78
C LEU A 197 10.80 22.19 -8.46
N CYS A 198 10.78 21.12 -9.26
CA CYS A 198 11.73 20.01 -9.14
C CYS A 198 13.19 20.49 -9.24
N MET A 199 13.50 21.36 -10.21
CA MET A 199 14.84 21.93 -10.37
C MET A 199 15.25 22.76 -9.15
N ARG A 200 14.35 23.61 -8.65
CA ARG A 200 14.57 24.44 -7.45
C ARG A 200 14.80 23.62 -6.18
N LEU A 201 14.09 22.52 -6.02
CA LEU A 201 14.35 21.56 -4.93
C LEU A 201 15.70 20.87 -5.10
N GLY A 202 16.08 20.55 -6.33
CA GLY A 202 17.40 20.05 -6.69
C GLY A 202 18.52 21.02 -6.30
N GLU A 203 18.39 22.29 -6.63
CA GLU A 203 19.35 23.34 -6.23
C GLU A 203 19.46 23.46 -4.69
N ARG A 204 18.37 23.20 -3.98
CA ARG A 204 18.31 23.15 -2.51
C ARG A 204 18.84 21.84 -1.92
N GLY A 205 19.38 20.93 -2.72
CA GLY A 205 19.99 19.69 -2.24
C GLY A 205 19.03 18.52 -2.04
N ILE A 206 17.76 18.65 -2.43
CA ILE A 206 16.85 17.51 -2.45
C ILE A 206 17.21 16.64 -3.66
N ARG A 207 17.53 15.36 -3.41
CA ARG A 207 17.98 14.43 -4.46
C ARG A 207 16.93 13.38 -4.82
N ASN A 208 16.12 13.01 -3.84
CA ASN A 208 15.08 12.02 -4.03
C ASN A 208 13.76 12.68 -4.44
N ILE A 209 13.57 12.86 -5.75
CA ILE A 209 12.40 13.50 -6.34
C ILE A 209 11.81 12.58 -7.40
N ARG A 210 10.50 12.31 -7.34
CA ARG A 210 9.75 11.63 -8.41
C ARG A 210 8.54 12.46 -8.80
N ALA A 211 8.18 12.48 -10.07
CA ALA A 211 7.02 13.19 -10.56
C ALA A 211 6.17 12.30 -11.47
N PHE A 212 4.86 12.32 -11.26
CA PHE A 212 3.90 11.47 -11.95
C PHE A 212 2.77 12.32 -12.53
N ASP A 213 2.62 12.24 -13.85
CA ASP A 213 1.42 12.72 -14.52
C ASP A 213 0.30 11.71 -14.25
N VAL A 214 -0.65 12.08 -13.39
CA VAL A 214 -1.77 11.21 -12.99
C VAL A 214 -2.72 10.90 -14.14
N SER A 215 -2.64 11.65 -15.25
CA SER A 215 -3.40 11.33 -16.46
C SER A 215 -2.81 10.17 -17.27
N LYS A 216 -1.55 9.79 -17.00
CA LYS A 216 -0.79 8.75 -17.72
C LYS A 216 -0.28 7.63 -16.83
N THR A 217 -0.32 7.82 -15.52
CA THR A 217 0.17 6.87 -14.52
C THR A 217 -1.00 6.13 -13.92
N GLU A 218 -0.90 4.80 -13.84
CA GLU A 218 -1.91 4.00 -13.17
C GLU A 218 -1.88 4.31 -11.65
N GLN A 219 -3.07 4.35 -11.07
CA GLN A 219 -3.34 4.89 -9.75
C GLN A 219 -2.66 4.12 -8.63
N SER A 220 -2.54 2.79 -8.75
CA SER A 220 -1.88 1.96 -7.74
C SER A 220 -0.40 2.32 -7.55
N PHE A 221 0.29 2.78 -8.60
CA PHE A 221 1.65 3.31 -8.48
C PHE A 221 1.68 4.61 -7.68
N CYS A 222 0.73 5.53 -7.94
CA CYS A 222 0.64 6.78 -7.19
C CYS A 222 0.36 6.53 -5.69
N ILE A 223 -0.52 5.59 -5.37
CA ILE A 223 -0.79 5.16 -3.99
C ILE A 223 0.48 4.57 -3.34
N SER A 224 1.20 3.70 -4.06
CA SER A 224 2.47 3.13 -3.58
C SER A 224 3.46 4.23 -3.22
N GLU A 225 3.63 5.22 -4.10
CA GLU A 225 4.55 6.33 -3.89
C GLU A 225 4.22 7.21 -2.69
N CYS A 226 2.96 7.26 -2.27
CA CYS A 226 2.57 7.95 -1.05
C CYS A 226 3.20 7.32 0.20
N PHE A 227 3.58 6.03 0.19
CA PHE A 227 4.22 5.37 1.33
C PHE A 227 5.76 5.43 1.28
N ARG A 228 6.34 5.76 0.13
CA ARG A 228 7.80 5.88 -0.02
C ARG A 228 8.34 7.13 0.68
N VAL A 229 7.64 8.26 0.56
CA VAL A 229 8.07 9.57 1.05
C VAL A 229 7.00 10.25 1.90
N THR A 230 7.44 11.20 2.74
CA THR A 230 6.51 11.99 3.58
C THR A 230 5.95 13.21 2.86
N ASN A 231 6.74 13.87 1.99
CA ASN A 231 6.36 15.11 1.32
C ASN A 231 5.75 14.82 -0.06
N LEU A 232 4.51 15.25 -0.26
CA LEU A 232 3.75 15.06 -1.49
C LEU A 232 3.33 16.42 -2.04
N VAL A 233 3.51 16.64 -3.33
CA VAL A 233 3.07 17.86 -4.02
C VAL A 233 1.97 17.50 -4.99
N PHE A 234 0.81 18.13 -4.86
CA PHE A 234 -0.33 17.92 -5.76
C PHE A 234 -0.54 19.16 -6.62
N ALA A 235 -0.43 19.01 -7.94
CA ALA A 235 -0.60 20.09 -8.90
C ALA A 235 -1.78 19.81 -9.84
N GLY A 236 -2.93 20.42 -9.53
CA GLY A 236 -4.20 20.13 -10.17
C GLY A 236 -4.69 21.24 -11.10
N THR A 237 -5.14 20.89 -12.31
CA THR A 237 -5.87 21.83 -13.18
C THR A 237 -7.34 21.92 -12.76
N THR A 238 -7.87 23.14 -12.68
CA THR A 238 -9.31 23.38 -12.57
C THR A 238 -9.96 23.01 -13.91
N TYR A 239 -10.82 22.00 -13.90
CA TYR A 239 -11.45 21.44 -15.09
C TYR A 239 -12.97 21.42 -14.90
N ASN A 240 -13.72 22.14 -15.74
CA ASN A 240 -15.18 22.27 -15.65
C ASN A 240 -15.67 22.71 -14.25
N ASN A 241 -15.01 23.69 -13.63
CA ASN A 241 -15.22 24.14 -12.25
C ASN A 241 -14.97 23.07 -11.15
N GLY A 242 -14.45 21.90 -11.53
CA GLY A 242 -14.06 20.81 -10.64
C GLY A 242 -12.56 20.52 -10.73
N LEU A 243 -12.18 19.35 -10.22
CA LEU A 243 -10.86 18.77 -10.42
C LEU A 243 -10.77 18.06 -11.77
N PHE A 244 -9.55 17.92 -12.28
CA PHE A 244 -9.31 17.00 -13.38
C PHE A 244 -9.66 15.57 -12.92
N PRO A 245 -10.45 14.78 -13.67
CA PRO A 245 -11.00 13.51 -13.18
C PRO A 245 -9.95 12.56 -12.60
N LYS A 246 -8.80 12.39 -13.26
CA LYS A 246 -7.73 11.51 -12.75
C LYS A 246 -7.05 11.98 -11.48
N MET A 247 -7.06 13.29 -11.21
CA MET A 247 -6.61 13.83 -9.93
C MET A 247 -7.63 13.54 -8.83
N GLU A 248 -8.92 13.70 -9.14
CA GLU A 248 -10.01 13.39 -8.21
C GLU A 248 -10.05 11.90 -7.86
N ASP A 249 -9.93 11.02 -8.86
CA ASP A 249 -9.82 9.58 -8.69
C ASP A 249 -8.71 9.27 -7.65
N LEU A 250 -7.50 9.80 -7.84
CA LEU A 250 -6.36 9.58 -6.93
C LEU A 250 -6.69 9.98 -5.49
N LEU A 251 -7.29 11.14 -5.29
CA LEU A 251 -7.64 11.63 -3.95
C LEU A 251 -8.73 10.77 -3.29
N LEU A 252 -9.68 10.26 -4.08
CA LEU A 252 -10.71 9.33 -3.61
C LEU A 252 -10.09 8.01 -3.14
N ASP A 253 -9.15 7.44 -3.90
CA ASP A 253 -8.49 6.20 -3.48
C ASP A 253 -7.59 6.39 -2.28
N MET A 254 -6.83 7.50 -2.22
CA MET A 254 -6.03 7.83 -1.03
C MET A 254 -6.90 7.86 0.23
N LYS A 255 -8.10 8.44 0.12
CA LYS A 255 -9.08 8.44 1.21
C LYS A 255 -9.60 7.04 1.51
N ALA A 256 -9.97 6.27 0.50
CA ALA A 256 -10.52 4.92 0.65
C ALA A 256 -9.53 3.94 1.30
N LEU A 257 -8.24 4.10 0.97
CA LEU A 257 -7.10 3.33 1.49
C LEU A 257 -6.49 3.92 2.77
N SER A 258 -7.09 4.99 3.32
CA SER A 258 -6.67 5.62 4.57
C SER A 258 -5.20 6.08 4.57
N VAL A 259 -4.74 6.64 3.45
CA VAL A 259 -3.44 7.33 3.40
C VAL A 259 -3.45 8.45 4.45
N GLN A 260 -2.42 8.48 5.29
CA GLN A 260 -2.34 9.37 6.45
C GLN A 260 -0.89 9.72 6.78
N ASN A 261 -0.70 10.69 7.68
CA ASN A 261 0.62 11.13 8.17
C ASN A 261 1.52 11.59 7.01
N LYS A 262 1.03 12.55 6.21
CA LYS A 262 1.73 13.09 5.05
C LYS A 262 1.80 14.60 5.10
N LYS A 263 2.88 15.13 4.56
CA LYS A 263 3.09 16.56 4.37
C LYS A 263 2.72 16.93 2.93
N VAL A 264 1.75 17.82 2.74
CA VAL A 264 1.13 18.11 1.45
C VAL A 264 1.36 19.56 1.05
N SER A 265 1.86 19.77 -0.16
CA SER A 265 1.92 21.08 -0.82
C SER A 265 0.98 21.10 -2.03
N LEU A 266 0.31 22.22 -2.26
CA LEU A 266 -0.70 22.34 -3.32
C LEU A 266 -0.30 23.38 -4.36
N ILE A 267 -0.54 23.02 -5.62
CA ILE A 267 -0.44 23.91 -6.77
C ILE A 267 -1.76 23.81 -7.54
N GLU A 268 -2.36 24.95 -7.87
CA GLU A 268 -3.54 25.00 -8.72
C GLU A 268 -3.24 25.67 -10.06
N ASN A 269 -3.87 25.20 -11.12
CA ASN A 269 -3.83 25.86 -12.42
C ASN A 269 -5.25 26.15 -12.93
N GLY A 270 -5.54 27.40 -13.27
CA GLY A 270 -6.80 27.81 -13.89
C GLY A 270 -6.71 29.18 -14.54
N SER A 271 -7.61 29.51 -15.46
CA SER A 271 -7.54 30.79 -16.19
C SER A 271 -8.41 31.89 -15.56
N TRP A 272 -9.73 31.73 -15.55
CA TRP A 272 -10.67 32.75 -15.06
C TRP A 272 -11.16 32.49 -13.63
N ALA A 273 -11.35 31.23 -13.24
CA ALA A 273 -11.82 30.86 -11.90
C ALA A 273 -11.10 29.59 -11.37
N PRO A 274 -9.83 29.69 -10.93
CA PRO A 274 -9.15 28.57 -10.28
C PRO A 274 -9.91 28.10 -9.03
N GLN A 275 -10.11 26.80 -8.91
CA GLN A 275 -10.79 26.15 -7.78
C GLN A 275 -10.09 24.87 -7.33
N SER A 276 -9.19 24.30 -8.13
CA SER A 276 -8.58 23.00 -7.88
C SER A 276 -7.79 22.96 -6.57
N GLY A 277 -7.14 24.06 -6.16
CA GLY A 277 -6.43 24.10 -4.87
C GLY A 277 -7.37 23.88 -3.69
N ARG A 278 -8.49 24.61 -3.67
CA ARG A 278 -9.54 24.46 -2.65
C ARG A 278 -10.13 23.05 -2.66
N LEU A 279 -10.48 22.53 -3.83
CA LEU A 279 -11.09 21.21 -3.97
C LEU A 279 -10.15 20.08 -3.52
N MET A 280 -8.86 20.14 -3.88
CA MET A 280 -7.87 19.18 -3.36
C MET A 280 -7.76 19.28 -1.83
N LYS A 281 -7.76 20.50 -1.28
CA LYS A 281 -7.70 20.73 0.16
C LYS A 281 -8.86 20.07 0.90
N GLU A 282 -10.08 20.14 0.37
CA GLU A 282 -11.26 19.50 0.98
C GLU A 282 -11.14 17.98 1.12
N TYR A 283 -10.51 17.30 0.16
CA TYR A 283 -10.18 15.88 0.28
C TYR A 283 -9.18 15.64 1.42
N PHE A 284 -8.07 16.38 1.43
CA PHE A 284 -7.01 16.25 2.42
C PHE A 284 -7.43 16.60 3.85
N ASP A 285 -8.29 17.62 4.04
CA ASP A 285 -8.84 17.99 5.34
C ASP A 285 -9.66 16.85 5.98
N SER A 286 -10.17 15.91 5.16
CA SER A 286 -10.88 14.71 5.62
C SER A 286 -9.98 13.51 5.90
N MET A 287 -8.67 13.61 5.59
CA MET A 287 -7.68 12.56 5.83
C MET A 287 -6.92 12.79 7.13
N LYS A 288 -6.47 11.72 7.77
CA LYS A 288 -5.82 11.80 9.08
C LYS A 288 -4.36 12.23 8.95
N GLY A 289 -3.90 13.13 9.82
CA GLY A 289 -2.49 13.48 9.94
C GLY A 289 -1.91 14.14 8.68
N ILE A 290 -2.73 14.89 7.93
CA ILE A 290 -2.22 15.74 6.85
C ILE A 290 -1.71 17.06 7.44
N GLU A 291 -0.48 17.42 7.07
CA GLU A 291 0.16 18.69 7.40
C GLU A 291 0.41 19.46 6.11
N TYR A 292 -0.02 20.72 6.02
CA TYR A 292 0.23 21.54 4.83
C TYR A 292 1.60 22.21 4.88
N VAL A 293 2.35 22.14 3.78
CA VAL A 293 3.68 22.73 3.65
C VAL A 293 3.68 23.81 2.58
N GLY A 294 3.99 25.03 3.00
CA GLY A 294 4.01 26.21 2.13
C GLY A 294 2.61 26.71 1.77
N ASP A 295 2.57 27.87 1.11
CA ASP A 295 1.33 28.46 0.61
C ASP A 295 0.90 27.82 -0.71
N LEU A 296 -0.40 27.89 -1.02
CA LEU A 296 -0.95 27.48 -2.32
C LEU A 296 -0.30 28.32 -3.44
N LEU A 297 0.31 27.64 -4.42
CA LEU A 297 0.79 28.29 -5.64
C LEU A 297 -0.31 28.27 -6.71
N THR A 298 -0.75 29.46 -7.15
CA THR A 298 -1.70 29.60 -8.26
C THR A 298 -1.00 29.90 -9.57
N ILE A 299 -1.22 29.05 -10.57
CA ILE A 299 -0.85 29.28 -11.97
C ILE A 299 -2.08 29.81 -12.71
N ARG A 300 -1.97 31.02 -13.28
CA ARG A 300 -3.00 31.62 -14.13
C ARG A 300 -2.70 31.39 -15.61
N SER A 301 -3.37 30.40 -16.20
CA SER A 301 -3.09 29.88 -17.53
C SER A 301 -1.65 29.35 -17.65
N ALA A 302 -0.69 30.25 -17.90
CA ALA A 302 0.74 29.97 -17.99
C ALA A 302 1.59 30.77 -16.97
N ALA A 303 1.03 31.81 -16.36
CA ALA A 303 1.77 32.71 -15.49
C ALA A 303 1.68 32.29 -14.02
N PHE A 304 2.79 32.37 -13.30
CA PHE A 304 2.83 32.22 -11.84
C PHE A 304 3.85 33.22 -11.26
N SER A 305 3.78 33.47 -9.95
CA SER A 305 4.75 34.33 -9.25
C SER A 305 6.03 33.55 -8.96
N GLU A 306 7.17 34.01 -9.48
CA GLU A 306 8.48 33.43 -9.16
C GLU A 306 8.79 33.53 -7.67
N GLU A 307 8.41 34.63 -7.01
CA GLU A 307 8.58 34.77 -5.55
C GLU A 307 7.78 33.71 -4.79
N ALA A 308 6.55 33.43 -5.21
CA ALA A 308 5.73 32.38 -4.59
C ALA A 308 6.31 30.98 -4.86
N MET A 309 6.84 30.74 -6.06
CA MET A 309 7.52 29.50 -6.42
C MET A 309 8.75 29.26 -5.54
N GLU A 310 9.59 30.28 -5.34
CA GLU A 310 10.77 30.18 -4.47
C GLU A 310 10.40 29.92 -3.00
N LYS A 311 9.38 30.63 -2.48
CA LYS A 311 8.89 30.40 -1.12
C LYS A 311 8.36 28.98 -0.93
N LEU A 312 7.64 28.45 -1.92
CA LEU A 312 7.15 27.08 -1.87
C LEU A 312 8.32 26.07 -1.91
N ALA A 313 9.32 26.30 -2.77
CA ALA A 313 10.52 25.47 -2.84
C ALA A 313 11.30 25.48 -1.51
N ASP A 314 11.45 26.64 -0.87
CA ASP A 314 12.09 26.78 0.45
C ASP A 314 11.33 26.02 1.54
N ALA A 315 10.01 26.16 1.58
CA ALA A 315 9.16 25.49 2.55
C ALA A 315 9.24 23.95 2.42
N ILE A 316 9.14 23.43 1.19
CA ILE A 316 9.25 21.99 0.92
C ILE A 316 10.65 21.49 1.27
N ALA A 317 11.70 22.19 0.83
CA ALA A 317 13.08 21.76 1.10
C ALA A 317 13.41 21.77 2.59
N SER A 318 12.92 22.76 3.35
CA SER A 318 13.08 22.81 4.80
C SER A 318 12.35 21.65 5.46
N SER A 319 11.09 21.41 5.06
CA SER A 319 10.26 20.32 5.58
C SER A 319 10.85 18.92 5.35
N VAL A 320 11.51 18.70 4.20
CA VAL A 320 12.21 17.44 3.89
C VAL A 320 13.49 17.28 4.72
N LYS A 321 14.18 18.38 5.04
CA LYS A 321 15.43 18.37 5.80
C LYS A 321 15.23 18.31 7.31
N GLU A 322 14.10 18.75 7.83
CA GLU A 322 13.76 18.65 9.25
C GLU A 322 13.90 17.21 9.75
N GLU A 323 14.74 17.00 10.77
CA GLU A 323 14.77 15.74 11.50
C GLU A 323 13.55 15.62 12.38
N LYS A 324 12.92 14.43 12.42
CA LYS A 324 11.97 14.10 13.48
C LYS A 324 12.73 14.30 14.80
N LYS A 325 12.31 15.28 15.60
CA LYS A 325 12.67 15.31 17.02
C LYS A 325 11.98 14.10 17.64
N ASP A 326 12.79 13.13 18.04
CA ASP A 326 12.35 11.93 18.77
C ASP A 326 11.56 12.28 20.05
#